data_AF-A0A0B7FIM4-F1
#
_entry.id   AF-A0A0B7FIM4-F1
#
_cell.length_a   1.000
_cell.length_b   1.000
_cell.length_c   1.000
_cell.angle_alpha   90.00
_cell.angle_beta   90.00
_cell.angle_gamma   90.00
#
_symmetry.space_group_name_H-M   'P 1'
#
loop_
_entity.id
_entity.type
_entity.pdbx_description
1 polymer ?
#
loop_
_entity_poly.entity_id
_entity_poly.type
_entity_poly.pdbx_seq_one_letter_code
_entity_poly.pdbx_strand_id
1 'polypeptide(L)'
;MLTSMARRTFTPCHIFLRSFVASSVSRAAAPQRALTEGEQVVFEKLNARFEPSNLDVEDVSGGCGTFYAISITSTAFKGLPMVKQHKLVTEELKKEIAGFHGLQIKTKAE
;
A
#
# COMPACT_ATOMS: atom_id res chain seq x y z
N MET A 1 -33.40 -31.23 51.36
CA MET A 1 -33.13 -30.34 52.52
C MET A 1 -31.82 -29.62 52.21
N LEU A 2 -31.69 -28.33 51.93
CA LEU A 2 -32.48 -27.13 52.17
C LEU A 2 -32.30 -26.15 50.98
N THR A 3 -33.38 -25.45 50.66
CA THR A 3 -33.48 -24.19 49.92
C THR A 3 -32.83 -23.02 50.69
N SER A 4 -32.19 -22.07 49.98
CA SER A 4 -32.12 -20.63 50.35
C SER A 4 -31.41 -19.88 49.19
N MET A 5 -31.99 -19.01 48.35
CA MET A 5 -32.77 -17.77 48.52
C MET A 5 -32.03 -16.62 49.25
N ALA A 6 -31.30 -15.79 48.49
CA ALA A 6 -31.04 -14.38 48.81
C ALA A 6 -30.76 -13.62 47.51
N ARG A 7 -31.79 -13.06 46.85
CA ARG A 7 -32.29 -11.67 46.94
C ARG A 7 -31.29 -10.60 46.47
N ARG A 8 -31.67 -10.04 45.31
CA ARG A 8 -31.24 -8.81 44.67
C ARG A 8 -31.10 -7.64 45.66
N THR A 9 -30.02 -6.88 45.53
CA THR A 9 -30.01 -5.45 45.81
C THR A 9 -29.57 -4.72 44.53
N PHE A 10 -30.50 -3.95 44.00
CA PHE A 10 -30.35 -3.03 42.88
C PHE A 10 -29.82 -1.72 43.49
N THR A 11 -28.68 -1.21 43.03
CA THR A 11 -28.22 0.14 43.38
C THR A 11 -28.08 1.00 42.11
N PRO A 12 -28.44 2.29 42.21
CA PRO A 12 -28.87 3.08 41.08
C PRO A 12 -27.70 3.79 40.36
N CYS A 13 -27.92 3.98 39.06
CA CYS A 13 -27.47 5.07 38.21
C CYS A 13 -26.41 6.02 38.80
N HIS A 14 -25.16 5.85 38.37
CA HIS A 14 -24.29 6.99 38.11
C HIS A 14 -23.86 6.92 36.65
N ILE A 15 -24.60 7.66 35.82
CA ILE A 15 -24.20 8.04 34.47
C ILE A 15 -22.84 8.71 34.58
N PHE A 16 -21.78 7.98 34.26
CA PHE A 16 -20.51 8.57 33.91
C PHE A 16 -20.60 8.97 32.44
N LEU A 17 -20.94 10.25 32.22
CA LEU A 17 -20.79 10.93 30.95
C LEU A 17 -19.29 10.90 30.61
N ARG A 18 -18.87 9.91 29.82
CA ARG A 18 -17.57 9.98 29.15
C ARG A 18 -17.72 11.04 28.05
N SER A 19 -17.25 12.24 28.34
CA SER A 19 -17.06 13.30 27.35
C SER A 19 -16.21 12.74 26.21
N PHE A 20 -16.84 12.54 25.06
CA PHE A 20 -16.11 12.31 23.81
C PHE A 20 -15.46 13.63 23.44
N VAL A 21 -14.16 13.76 23.72
CA VAL A 21 -13.34 14.81 23.14
C VAL A 21 -13.23 14.48 21.65
N ALA A 22 -13.92 15.25 20.82
CA ALA A 22 -13.71 15.22 19.38
C ALA A 22 -12.34 15.84 19.10
N SER A 23 -11.30 15.00 19.10
CA SER A 23 -9.97 15.41 18.65
C SER A 23 -10.09 15.83 17.20
N SER A 24 -9.93 17.12 16.94
CA SER A 24 -9.76 17.67 15.59
C SER A 24 -8.53 17.01 14.98
N VAL A 25 -8.74 16.06 14.09
CA VAL A 25 -7.68 15.48 13.27
C VAL A 25 -7.15 16.62 12.41
N SER A 26 -6.01 17.19 12.81
CA SER A 26 -5.21 18.03 11.94
C SER A 26 -4.96 17.23 10.67
N ARG A 27 -5.56 17.67 9.57
CA ARG A 27 -5.30 17.16 8.23
C ARG A 27 -3.85 17.56 7.92
N ALA A 28 -2.91 16.73 8.34
CA ALA A 28 -1.51 16.88 8.02
C ALA A 28 -1.42 16.95 6.50
N ALA A 29 -0.92 18.09 6.01
CA ALA A 29 -0.59 18.27 4.61
C ALA A 29 0.20 17.04 4.15
N ALA A 30 -0.25 16.42 3.07
CA ALA A 30 0.42 15.27 2.49
C ALA A 30 1.91 15.62 2.35
N PRO A 31 2.83 14.81 2.92
CA PRO A 31 4.24 15.05 2.70
C PRO A 31 4.49 14.99 1.20
N GLN A 32 5.03 16.07 0.62
CA GLN A 32 5.57 16.02 -0.73
C GLN A 32 6.74 15.03 -0.68
N ARG A 33 6.45 13.78 -1.04
CA ARG A 33 7.42 12.68 -1.02
C ARG A 33 8.53 13.05 -1.98
N ALA A 34 9.74 13.23 -1.44
CA ALA A 34 10.93 13.37 -2.27
C ALA A 34 11.12 12.03 -3.00
N LEU A 35 11.13 12.07 -4.33
CA LEU A 35 11.42 10.90 -5.15
C LEU A 35 12.79 10.35 -4.76
N THR A 36 12.82 9.11 -4.33
CA THR A 36 14.05 8.38 -4.01
C THR A 36 14.84 8.09 -5.29
N GLU A 37 16.15 7.90 -5.16
CA GLU A 37 17.01 7.54 -6.30
C GLU A 37 16.55 6.22 -6.95
N GLY A 38 16.10 5.26 -6.14
CA GLY A 38 15.59 3.96 -6.62
C GLY A 38 14.31 4.09 -7.47
N GLU A 39 13.36 4.92 -7.06
CA GLU A 39 12.13 5.18 -7.82
C GLU A 39 12.44 5.73 -9.22
N GLN A 40 13.39 6.67 -9.32
CA GLN A 40 13.79 7.29 -10.58
C GLN A 40 14.41 6.27 -11.53
N VAL A 41 15.34 5.43 -11.05
CA VAL A 41 15.99 4.39 -11.86
C VAL A 41 14.97 3.38 -12.38
N VAL A 42 14.03 2.94 -11.54
CA VAL A 42 12.96 2.01 -11.94
C VAL A 42 12.03 2.66 -12.96
N PHE A 43 11.67 3.93 -12.74
CA PHE A 43 10.81 4.69 -13.65
C PHE A 43 11.42 4.81 -15.04
N GLU A 44 12.68 5.25 -15.14
CA GLU A 44 13.37 5.44 -16.43
C GLU A 44 13.45 4.14 -17.25
N LYS A 45 13.78 3.02 -16.59
CA LYS A 45 13.89 1.72 -17.28
C LYS A 45 12.57 1.23 -17.83
N LEU A 46 11.51 1.30 -17.02
CA LEU A 46 10.19 0.85 -17.45
C LEU A 46 9.62 1.76 -18.53
N ASN A 47 9.87 3.07 -18.42
CA ASN A 47 9.46 4.04 -19.41
C ASN A 47 10.16 3.79 -20.77
N ALA A 48 11.47 3.57 -20.76
CA ALA A 48 12.26 3.31 -21.97
C ALA A 48 11.90 2.00 -22.68
N ARG A 49 11.28 1.03 -22.00
CA ARG A 49 11.01 -0.31 -22.53
C ARG A 49 9.59 -0.54 -22.98
N PHE A 50 8.63 -0.01 -22.22
CA PHE A 50 7.22 -0.30 -22.43
C PHE A 50 6.44 0.91 -22.94
N GLU A 51 7.07 2.08 -23.03
CA GLU A 51 6.45 3.37 -23.42
C GLU A 51 5.01 3.50 -22.88
N PRO A 52 4.81 3.35 -21.55
CA PRO A 52 3.49 3.23 -20.98
C PRO A 52 2.72 4.54 -21.01
N SER A 53 1.42 4.47 -21.27
CA SER A 53 0.51 5.62 -21.16
C SER A 53 0.39 6.13 -19.72
N ASN A 54 0.51 5.23 -18.74
CA ASN A 54 0.57 5.57 -17.31
C ASN A 54 1.59 4.67 -16.61
N LEU A 55 2.55 5.29 -15.91
CA LEU A 55 3.55 4.63 -15.09
C LEU A 55 3.62 5.32 -13.73
N ASP A 56 3.43 4.53 -12.68
CA ASP A 56 3.48 4.98 -11.31
C ASP A 56 4.39 4.03 -10.52
N VAL A 57 5.35 4.60 -9.81
CA VAL A 57 6.35 3.88 -9.00
C VAL A 57 6.39 4.56 -7.64
N GLU A 58 6.05 3.82 -6.59
CA GLU A 58 6.02 4.32 -5.22
C GLU A 58 6.85 3.42 -4.30
N ASP A 59 7.70 4.02 -3.47
CA ASP A 59 8.31 3.35 -2.33
C ASP A 59 7.27 3.15 -1.22
N VAL A 60 6.97 1.88 -0.92
CA VAL A 60 6.07 1.49 0.17
C VAL A 60 6.84 0.97 1.39
N SER A 61 8.18 1.02 1.36
CA SER A 61 9.05 0.65 2.49
C SER A 61 9.21 1.76 3.53
N GLY A 62 8.65 2.95 3.29
CA GLY A 62 8.71 4.08 4.22
C GLY A 62 10.06 4.80 4.19
N GLY A 63 10.75 4.82 3.05
CA GLY A 63 12.03 5.51 2.86
C GLY A 63 13.26 4.62 3.02
N CYS A 64 13.09 3.31 3.12
CA CYS A 64 14.20 2.36 3.13
C CYS A 64 14.68 2.02 1.69
N GLY A 65 13.83 2.25 0.68
CA GLY A 65 14.16 1.97 -0.72
C GLY A 65 14.30 0.47 -1.03
N THR A 66 13.68 -0.40 -0.25
CA THR A 66 13.80 -1.86 -0.41
C THR A 66 12.56 -2.51 -0.99
N PHE A 67 11.41 -1.82 -1.01
CA PHE A 67 10.16 -2.36 -1.50
C PHE A 67 9.34 -1.34 -2.29
N TYR A 68 9.07 -1.66 -3.55
CA TYR A 68 8.40 -0.75 -4.48
C TYR A 68 7.06 -1.31 -4.95
N ALA A 69 6.06 -0.43 -5.06
CA ALA A 69 4.80 -0.69 -5.74
C ALA A 69 4.83 -0.04 -7.12
N ILE A 70 4.62 -0.83 -8.16
CA ILE A 70 4.71 -0.41 -9.55
C ILE A 70 3.37 -0.66 -10.22
N SER A 71 2.78 0.38 -10.80
CA SER A 71 1.55 0.31 -11.58
C SER A 71 1.82 0.77 -13.01
N ILE A 72 1.62 -0.12 -13.99
CA ILE A 72 1.93 0.15 -15.39
C ILE A 72 0.70 -0.10 -16.26
N THR A 73 0.39 0.86 -17.11
CA THR A 73 -0.60 0.73 -18.18
C THR A 73 0.09 0.93 -19.52
N SER A 74 0.10 -0.11 -20.36
CA SER A 74 0.74 -0.07 -21.69
C SER A 74 0.01 -0.99 -22.67
N THR A 75 0.04 -0.60 -23.95
CA THR A 75 -0.44 -1.42 -25.07
C THR A 75 0.39 -2.70 -25.26
N ALA A 76 1.64 -2.72 -24.78
CA ALA A 76 2.52 -3.88 -24.84
C ALA A 76 1.98 -5.11 -24.08
N PHE A 77 1.05 -4.90 -23.16
CA PHE A 77 0.43 -5.97 -22.36
C PHE A 77 -0.82 -6.57 -23.02
N LYS A 78 -1.29 -6.00 -24.14
CA LYS A 78 -2.49 -6.44 -24.83
C LYS A 78 -2.33 -7.85 -25.39
N GLY A 79 -3.30 -8.73 -25.08
CA GLY A 79 -3.28 -10.12 -25.52
C GLY A 79 -2.32 -11.04 -24.74
N LEU A 80 -1.64 -10.54 -23.71
CA LEU A 80 -0.80 -11.35 -22.82
C LEU A 80 -1.56 -11.71 -21.53
N PRO A 81 -1.41 -12.93 -20.99
CA PRO A 81 -1.92 -13.29 -19.67
C PRO A 81 -1.12 -12.55 -18.58
N MET A 82 -1.76 -12.25 -17.44
CA MET A 82 -1.16 -11.54 -16.31
C MET A 82 0.23 -12.07 -15.92
N VAL A 83 0.39 -13.40 -15.81
CA VAL A 83 1.68 -14.00 -15.45
C VAL A 83 2.79 -13.64 -16.43
N LYS A 84 2.51 -13.58 -17.74
CA LYS A 84 3.51 -13.17 -18.74
C LYS A 84 3.83 -11.67 -18.63
N GLN A 85 2.84 -10.83 -18.36
CA GLN A 85 3.05 -9.40 -18.15
C GLN A 85 3.97 -9.15 -16.94
N HIS A 86 3.67 -9.77 -15.80
CA HIS A 86 4.52 -9.69 -14.62
C HIS A 86 5.93 -10.20 -14.90
N LYS A 87 6.07 -11.34 -15.59
CA LYS A 87 7.39 -11.85 -16.00
C LYS A 87 8.15 -10.82 -16.82
N LEU A 88 7.56 -10.22 -17.86
CA LEU A 88 8.23 -9.21 -18.69
C LEU A 88 8.75 -8.03 -17.87
N VAL A 89 7.96 -7.53 -16.92
CA VAL A 89 8.36 -6.44 -16.03
C VAL A 89 9.49 -6.89 -15.10
N THR A 90 9.39 -8.08 -14.50
CA THR A 90 10.44 -8.63 -13.65
C THR A 90 11.74 -8.84 -14.42
N GLU A 91 11.71 -9.37 -15.65
CA GLU A 91 12.89 -9.57 -16.49
C GLU A 91 13.66 -8.26 -16.73
N GLU A 92 12.94 -7.16 -17.02
CA GLU A 92 13.57 -5.86 -17.22
C GLU A 92 14.22 -5.31 -15.93
N LEU A 93 13.58 -5.59 -14.79
CA LEU A 93 14.04 -5.14 -13.48
C LEU A 93 15.04 -6.10 -12.82
N LYS A 94 15.32 -7.29 -13.37
CA LYS A 94 16.20 -8.31 -12.75
C LYS A 94 17.55 -7.76 -12.32
N LYS A 95 18.12 -6.83 -13.07
CA LYS A 95 19.41 -6.20 -12.77
C LYS A 95 19.36 -5.31 -11.54
N GLU A 96 18.22 -4.67 -11.28
CA GLU A 96 18.00 -3.77 -10.12
C GLU A 96 17.46 -4.52 -8.90
N ILE A 97 16.70 -5.61 -9.12
CA ILE A 97 16.08 -6.43 -8.06
C ILE A 97 17.12 -7.06 -7.11
N ALA A 98 18.38 -7.19 -7.52
CA ALA A 98 19.44 -7.72 -6.65
C ALA A 98 19.61 -6.92 -5.34
N GLY A 99 19.19 -5.66 -5.30
CA GLY A 99 19.19 -4.82 -4.09
C GLY A 99 17.85 -4.70 -3.38
N PHE A 100 16.75 -5.24 -3.93
CA PHE A 100 15.40 -5.05 -3.39
C PHE A 100 14.95 -6.26 -2.55
N HIS A 101 14.23 -6.01 -1.46
CA HIS A 101 13.62 -7.08 -0.65
C HIS A 101 12.40 -7.67 -1.36
N GLY A 102 11.68 -6.85 -2.12
CA GLY A 102 10.52 -7.28 -2.91
C GLY A 102 9.91 -6.15 -3.71
N LEU A 103 8.89 -6.47 -4.49
CA LEU A 103 8.13 -5.49 -5.26
C LEU A 103 6.71 -6.01 -5.51
N GLN A 104 5.79 -5.06 -5.66
CA GLN A 104 4.41 -5.31 -6.05
C GLN A 104 4.19 -4.76 -7.45
N ILE A 105 3.78 -5.62 -8.38
CA ILE A 105 3.50 -5.22 -9.77
C ILE A 105 1.99 -5.23 -9.99
N LYS A 106 1.47 -4.19 -10.61
CA LYS A 106 0.11 -4.13 -11.18
C LYS A 106 0.23 -3.76 -12.65
N THR A 107 -0.18 -4.66 -13.54
CA THR A 107 -0.20 -4.40 -14.98
C THR A 107 -1.64 -4.25 -15.46
N LYS A 108 -1.85 -3.29 -16.35
CA LYS A 108 -3.12 -3.08 -17.07
C LYS A 108 -2.82 -2.99 -18.55
N ALA A 109 -3.61 -3.70 -19.36
CA ALA A 109 -3.57 -3.56 -20.81
C ALA A 109 -4.48 -2.41 -21.24
N GLU A 110 -4.03 -1.64 -22.21
CA GLU A 110 -4.82 -0.63 -22.92
C GLU A 110 -5.54 -1.22 -24.16
#